data_AF-A0A962DHV5-F1
#
_entry.id   AF-A0A962DHV5-F1
#
_cell.length_a   1.000
_cell.length_b   1.000
_cell.length_c   1.000
_cell.angle_alpha   90.00
_cell.angle_beta   90.00
_cell.angle_gamma   90.00
#
_symmetry.space_group_name_H-M   'P 1'
#
loop_
_entity.id
_entity.type
_entity.pdbx_description
1 polymer ?
#
loop_
_entity_poly.entity_id
_entity_poly.type
_entity_poly.pdbx_seq_one_letter_code
_entity_poly.pdbx_strand_id
1 'polypeptide(L)' 'MSENIVICLPARYASTRLPGKPLLEIAGKPLILWALESASQIDANEIIVATDDE' A
#
# COMPACT_ATOMS: atom_id res chain seq x y z
N MET A 1 -22.01 6.91 17.07
CA MET A 1 -21.21 5.83 16.48
C MET A 1 -20.09 6.50 15.72
N SER A 2 -18.83 6.19 16.04
CA SER A 2 -17.70 6.57 15.19
C SER A 2 -17.80 5.80 13.88
N GLU A 3 -17.54 6.45 12.74
CA GLU A 3 -17.45 5.76 11.46
C GLU A 3 -16.28 4.77 11.49
N ASN A 4 -16.48 3.59 10.91
CA ASN A 4 -15.44 2.59 10.77
C ASN A 4 -14.78 2.76 9.39
N ILE A 5 -13.54 3.23 9.39
CA ILE A 5 -12.78 3.55 8.18
C ILE A 5 -11.68 2.50 8.01
N VAL A 6 -11.72 1.80 6.88
CA VAL A 6 -10.70 0.83 6.47
C VAL A 6 -10.04 1.31 5.19
N ILE A 7 -8.71 1.36 5.17
CA ILE A 7 -7.93 1.69 3.98
C ILE A 7 -7.35 0.40 3.39
N CYS A 8 -7.62 0.15 2.11
CA CYS A 8 -7.08 -1.01 1.40
C CYS A 8 -6.09 -0.54 0.32
N LEU A 9 -4.85 -1.01 0.41
CA LEU A 9 -3.76 -0.73 -0.52
C LEU A 9 -3.50 -1.96 -1.41
N PRO A 10 -3.93 -1.96 -2.68
CA PRO A 10 -3.63 -3.06 -3.59
C PRO A 10 -2.16 -3.05 -4.02
N ALA A 11 -1.44 -4.14 -3.75
CA ALA A 11 -0.02 -4.30 -4.02
C ALA A 11 0.24 -5.56 -4.88
N ARG A 12 -0.12 -5.48 -6.17
CA ARG A 12 0.05 -6.59 -7.11
C ARG A 12 1.46 -6.65 -7.68
N TYR A 13 2.12 -7.80 -7.57
CA TYR A 13 3.51 -7.95 -8.04
C TYR A 13 3.61 -7.94 -9.57
N ALA A 14 2.67 -8.60 -10.26
CA ALA A 14 2.64 -8.79 -11.71
C ALA A 14 2.20 -7.54 -12.52
N SER A 15 2.80 -6.37 -12.24
CA SER A 15 2.54 -5.15 -13.01
C SER A 15 3.20 -5.21 -14.39
N THR A 16 2.43 -4.97 -15.46
CA THR A 16 2.90 -5.12 -16.85
C THR A 16 3.67 -3.92 -17.40
N ARG A 17 3.33 -2.70 -16.95
CA ARG A 17 4.00 -1.46 -17.41
C ARG A 17 5.23 -1.10 -16.58
N LEU A 18 5.26 -1.52 -15.32
CA LEU A 18 6.38 -1.30 -14.40
C LEU A 18 6.55 -2.55 -13.54
N PRO A 19 7.33 -3.55 -14.02
CA PRO A 19 7.50 -4.82 -13.33
C PRO A 19 7.94 -4.64 -11.88
N GLY A 20 7.34 -5.40 -10.95
CA GLY A 20 7.68 -5.34 -9.53
C GLY A 20 7.39 -4.00 -8.86
N LYS A 21 6.53 -3.15 -9.47
CA LYS A 21 6.25 -1.77 -9.01
C LYS A 21 6.11 -1.61 -7.49
N PRO A 22 5.34 -2.44 -6.74
CA PRO A 22 5.20 -2.23 -5.29
C PRO A 22 6.53 -2.27 -4.52
N LEU A 23 7.47 -3.11 -4.96
CA LEU A 23 8.78 -3.30 -4.32
C LEU A 23 9.88 -2.46 -4.96
N LEU A 24 9.58 -1.73 -6.03
CA LEU A 24 10.55 -0.85 -6.68
C LEU A 24 11.02 0.22 -5.71
N GLU A 25 12.33 0.38 -5.59
CA GLU A 25 12.93 1.37 -4.70
C GLU A 25 12.80 2.78 -5.29
N ILE A 26 12.24 3.69 -4.50
CA ILE A 26 12.15 5.12 -4.78
C ILE A 26 12.78 5.85 -3.61
N ALA A 27 13.89 6.53 -3.87
CA ALA A 27 14.64 7.31 -2.88
C ALA A 27 15.00 6.50 -1.62
N GLY A 28 15.52 5.28 -1.78
CA GLY A 28 15.95 4.44 -0.66
C GLY A 28 14.83 3.63 0.02
N LYS A 29 13.60 3.67 -0.51
CA LYS A 29 12.43 3.01 0.10
C LYS A 29 11.52 2.39 -0.96
N PRO A 30 11.01 1.15 -0.76
CA PRO A 30 10.02 0.55 -1.65
C PRO A 30 8.77 1.42 -1.85
N LEU A 31 8.25 1.48 -3.08
CA LEU A 31 7.07 2.26 -3.45
C LEU A 31 5.87 2.03 -2.52
N ILE A 32 5.60 0.78 -2.12
CA ILE A 32 4.46 0.45 -1.27
C ILE A 32 4.55 1.09 0.11
N LEU A 33 5.76 1.29 0.65
CA LEU A 33 5.93 1.91 1.97
C LEU A 33 5.60 3.40 1.94
N TRP A 34 5.87 4.09 0.82
CA TRP A 34 5.42 5.48 0.65
C TRP A 34 3.88 5.60 0.67
N ALA A 35 3.17 4.64 0.07
CA ALA A 35 1.72 4.59 0.11
C ALA A 35 1.20 4.28 1.52
N LEU A 36 1.84 3.33 2.22
CA LEU A 36 1.50 2.97 3.59
C LEU A 36 1.69 4.14 4.57
N GLU A 37 2.81 4.86 4.48
CA GLU A 37 3.09 6.04 5.30
C GLU A 37 2.11 7.19 5.04
N SER A 38 1.66 7.34 3.80
CA SER A 38 0.64 8.33 3.45
C SER A 38 -0.72 7.92 4.03
N ALA A 39 -1.08 6.63 3.95
CA ALA A 39 -2.30 6.09 4.53
C ALA A 39 -2.30 6.21 6.07
N SER A 40 -1.15 6.02 6.72
CA SER A 40 -1.02 6.09 8.17
C SER A 40 -1.18 7.51 8.75
N GLN A 41 -1.25 8.54 7.91
CA GLN A 41 -1.59 9.91 8.37
C GLN A 41 -3.10 10.10 8.58
N ILE A 42 -3.92 9.15 8.12
CA ILE A 42 -5.38 9.17 8.28
C ILE A 42 -5.73 8.42 9.56
N ASP A 43 -6.68 8.96 10.34
CA ASP A 43 -7.27 8.27 11.50
C ASP A 43 -8.25 7.19 11.01
N ALA A 44 -7.68 6.10 10.48
CA ALA A 44 -8.39 4.92 10.05
C ALA A 44 -8.30 3.83 11.11
N ASN A 45 -9.35 3.02 11.22
CA ASN A 45 -9.38 1.89 12.15
C ASN A 45 -8.43 0.77 11.72
N GLU A 46 -8.24 0.61 10.41
CA GLU A 46 -7.41 -0.45 9.85
C GLU A 46 -6.82 -0.04 8.50
N ILE A 47 -5.60 -0.48 8.25
CA ILE A 47 -4.93 -0.36 6.95
C ILE A 47 -4.50 -1.76 6.52
N ILE A 48 -4.99 -2.20 5.36
CA ILE A 48 -4.75 -3.53 4.80
C ILE A 48 -3.97 -3.38 3.50
N VAL A 49 -2.90 -4.14 3.33
CA VAL A 49 -2.21 -4.28 2.05
C VAL A 49 -2.70 -5.56 1.38
N ALA A 50 -3.48 -5.43 0.31
CA ALA A 50 -4.01 -6.56 -0.46
C ALA A 50 -3.03 -6.92 -1.58
N THR A 51 -2.27 -7.99 -1.38
CA THR A 51 -1.34 -8.52 -2.38
C THR A 51 -1.85 -9.85 -2.97
N ASP A 52 -1.41 -10.16 -4.18
CA ASP A 52 -1.69 -11.42 -4.87
C ASP A 52 -0.59 -12.47 -4.68
N ASP A 53 0.44 -12.15 -3.90
CA ASP A 53 1.59 -12.99 -3.57
C ASP A 53 1.51 -13.37 -2.07
N GLU A 54 1.87 -14.60 -1.68
CA GLU A 54 1.86 -15.09 -0.28
C GLU A 54 3.16 -14.79 0.46
#